data_AF-A0A7V2PM32-F1
#
_entry.id   AF-A0A7V2PM32-F1
#
_cell.length_a   1.000
_cell.length_b   1.000
_cell.length_c   1.000
_cell.angle_alpha   90.00
_cell.angle_beta   90.00
_cell.angle_gamma   90.00
#
_symmetry.space_group_name_H-M   'P 1'
#
loop_
_entity.id
_entity.type
_entity.pdbx_description
1 polymer ?
#
loop_
_entity_poly.entity_id
_entity_poly.type
_entity_poly.pdbx_seq_one_letter_code
_entity_poly.pdbx_strand_id
1 'polypeptide(L)'
;IDLAKIERLTGKDRDELDEISRQGEKVIVKVGGQKKEFTANQVLFDHCLACELPTPQEYDILLGEPRPPAPNMEASGKNIAGLKGIPSAERWQSWQNELSRCIRCYACRNVCPACFCQRCFVEETEPQWVMPMPRWQDNLIFQIVRNIHVAGRCTDCGECERVCPVNIPLRSLTREMYDIVGELFKFKSGMDKEALPLMTHYEQEEAEDFFR
;
A
#
# COMPACT_ATOMS: atom_id res chain seq x y z
N ILE A 1 -9.65 6.76 6.81
CA ILE A 1 -10.71 5.85 7.32
C ILE A 1 -10.93 4.82 6.24
N ASP A 2 -10.90 3.55 6.60
CA ASP A 2 -11.10 2.41 5.72
C ASP A 2 -12.61 2.10 5.66
N LEU A 3 -13.19 2.36 4.48
CA LEU A 3 -14.62 2.15 4.25
C LEU A 3 -14.99 0.67 4.31
N ALA A 4 -14.12 -0.25 3.90
CA ALA A 4 -14.40 -1.69 3.96
C ALA A 4 -14.47 -2.21 5.40
N LYS A 5 -13.76 -1.57 6.35
CA LYS A 5 -13.95 -1.84 7.78
C LYS A 5 -15.29 -1.32 8.29
N ILE A 6 -15.69 -0.11 7.86
CA ILE A 6 -17.00 0.46 8.24
C ILE A 6 -18.15 -0.39 7.69
N GLU A 7 -18.08 -0.80 6.42
CA GLU A 7 -19.09 -1.65 5.78
C GLU A 7 -19.28 -2.96 6.59
N ARG A 8 -18.18 -3.60 6.99
CA ARG A 8 -18.21 -4.81 7.84
C ARG A 8 -18.77 -4.56 9.25
N LEU A 9 -18.42 -3.45 9.88
CA LEU A 9 -18.87 -3.12 11.25
C LEU A 9 -20.33 -2.65 11.30
N THR A 10 -20.80 -2.00 10.23
CA THR A 10 -22.15 -1.44 10.17
C THR A 10 -23.14 -2.37 9.50
N GLY A 11 -22.67 -3.30 8.65
CA GLY A 11 -23.49 -4.20 7.83
C GLY A 11 -24.18 -3.47 6.68
N LYS A 12 -23.60 -2.34 6.23
CA LYS A 12 -24.21 -1.37 5.33
C LYS A 12 -23.22 -0.97 4.25
N ASP A 13 -23.71 -0.78 3.03
CA ASP A 13 -22.84 -0.39 1.92
C ASP A 13 -22.40 1.06 2.09
N ARG A 14 -21.23 1.42 1.54
CA ARG A 14 -20.69 2.80 1.63
C ARG A 14 -21.65 3.87 1.14
N ASP A 15 -22.52 3.55 0.19
CA ASP A 15 -23.50 4.47 -0.39
C ASP A 15 -24.69 4.71 0.55
N GLU A 16 -24.88 3.88 1.58
CA GLU A 16 -25.88 4.08 2.64
C GLU A 16 -25.35 4.93 3.81
N LEU A 17 -24.07 5.31 3.81
CA LEU A 17 -23.47 6.10 4.88
C LEU A 17 -23.79 7.59 4.70
N ASP A 18 -24.43 8.20 5.70
CA ASP A 18 -24.81 9.61 5.65
C ASP A 18 -23.60 10.53 5.90
N GLU A 19 -22.77 10.18 6.89
CA GLU A 19 -21.68 11.03 7.37
C GLU A 19 -20.63 10.20 8.11
N ILE A 20 -19.36 10.56 7.92
CA ILE A 20 -18.25 10.04 8.72
C ILE A 20 -17.47 11.23 9.27
N SER A 21 -17.43 11.36 10.60
CA SER A 21 -16.64 12.39 11.28
C SER A 21 -15.64 11.75 12.25
N ARG A 22 -14.45 12.36 12.35
CA ARG A 22 -13.40 11.93 13.27
C ARG A 22 -13.12 13.02 14.29
N GLN A 23 -13.15 12.65 15.56
CA GLN A 23 -12.82 13.51 16.70
C GLN A 23 -11.74 12.81 17.53
N GLY A 24 -10.47 13.11 17.23
CA GLY A 24 -9.33 12.44 17.85
C GLY A 24 -9.30 10.93 17.57
N GLU A 25 -9.47 10.13 18.61
CA GLU A 25 -9.53 8.66 18.55
C GLU A 25 -10.94 8.11 18.26
N LYS A 26 -11.98 8.94 18.34
CA LYS A 26 -13.35 8.52 18.05
C LYS A 26 -13.71 8.81 16.60
N VAL A 27 -14.39 7.86 15.98
CA VAL A 27 -14.99 8.01 14.65
C VAL A 27 -16.48 7.78 14.79
N ILE A 28 -17.26 8.77 14.40
CA ILE A 28 -18.72 8.74 14.43
C ILE A 28 -19.20 8.52 13.00
N VAL A 29 -19.91 7.42 12.79
CA VAL A 29 -20.53 7.08 11.50
C VAL A 29 -22.04 7.21 11.65
N LYS A 30 -22.65 7.98 10.76
CA LYS A 30 -24.11 8.15 10.71
C LYS A 30 -24.68 7.31 9.58
N VAL A 31 -25.67 6.47 9.87
CA VAL A 31 -26.33 5.59 8.90
C VAL A 31 -27.82 5.58 9.16
N GLY A 32 -28.63 5.99 8.18
CA GLY A 32 -30.08 6.07 8.34
C GLY A 32 -30.50 6.97 9.51
N GLY A 33 -29.77 8.05 9.75
CA GLY A 33 -30.01 8.95 10.88
C GLY A 33 -29.49 8.48 12.25
N GLN A 34 -29.08 7.22 12.39
CA GLN A 34 -28.53 6.68 13.64
C GLN A 34 -27.01 6.89 13.70
N LYS A 35 -26.49 7.30 14.85
CA LYS A 35 -25.05 7.45 15.09
C LYS A 35 -24.47 6.17 15.70
N LYS A 36 -23.41 5.65 15.09
CA LYS A 36 -22.57 4.59 15.63
C LYS A 36 -21.18 5.15 15.92
N GLU A 37 -20.63 4.82 17.09
CA GLU A 37 -19.29 5.25 17.49
C GLU A 37 -18.31 4.08 17.38
N PHE A 38 -17.14 4.36 16.80
CA PHE A 38 -16.02 3.44 16.66
C PHE A 38 -14.73 4.10 17.13
N THR A 39 -13.74 3.29 17.50
CA THR A 39 -12.39 3.78 17.75
C THR A 39 -11.57 3.82 16.47
N ALA A 40 -10.56 4.68 16.41
CA ALA A 40 -9.66 4.80 15.27
C ALA A 40 -9.02 3.45 14.89
N ASN A 41 -8.66 2.62 15.87
CA ASN A 41 -8.11 1.28 15.64
C ASN A 41 -9.06 0.34 14.90
N GLN A 42 -10.37 0.54 15.02
CA GLN A 42 -11.37 -0.31 14.36
C GLN A 42 -11.61 0.08 12.90
N VAL A 43 -11.35 1.33 12.52
CA VAL A 43 -11.81 1.88 11.23
C VAL A 43 -10.73 2.59 10.41
N LEU A 44 -9.51 2.75 10.91
CA LEU A 44 -8.39 3.23 10.09
C LEU A 44 -7.77 2.08 9.29
N PHE A 45 -7.10 2.42 8.19
CA PHE A 45 -6.28 1.46 7.46
C PHE A 45 -5.14 0.94 8.33
N ASP A 46 -4.75 -0.32 8.16
CA ASP A 46 -3.73 -0.96 8.98
C ASP A 46 -2.39 -0.21 8.97
N HIS A 47 -1.99 0.31 7.80
CA HIS A 47 -0.76 1.11 7.65
C HIS A 47 -0.81 2.45 8.39
N CYS A 48 -1.99 3.06 8.55
CA CYS A 48 -2.14 4.29 9.31
C CYS A 48 -1.95 4.08 10.82
N LEU A 49 -2.20 2.86 11.31
CA LEU A 49 -2.01 2.48 12.72
C LEU A 49 -0.53 2.25 13.08
N ALA A 50 0.31 2.12 12.06
CA ALA A 50 1.74 1.84 12.16
C ALA A 50 2.59 2.88 11.42
N CYS A 51 2.05 4.08 11.19
CA CYS A 51 2.79 5.10 10.49
C CYS A 51 3.92 5.62 11.39
N GLU A 52 5.15 5.32 11.01
CA GLU A 52 6.36 5.77 11.72
C GLU A 52 6.59 7.28 11.57
N LEU A 53 6.09 7.87 10.47
CA LEU A 53 6.29 9.28 10.11
C LEU A 53 4.95 9.96 9.75
N PRO A 54 4.00 10.09 10.69
CA PRO A 54 2.68 10.68 10.42
C PRO A 54 2.73 12.21 10.30
N THR A 55 3.85 12.81 10.71
CA THR A 55 4.20 14.21 10.47
C THR A 55 5.39 14.23 9.50
N PRO A 56 5.32 14.96 8.37
CA PRO A 56 6.46 15.11 7.47
C PRO A 56 7.69 15.66 8.20
N GLN A 57 8.88 15.16 7.88
CA GLN A 57 10.12 15.65 8.48
C GLN A 57 10.54 17.01 7.91
N GLU A 58 10.22 17.25 6.64
CA GLU A 58 10.42 18.54 5.95
C GLU A 58 9.07 19.04 5.42
N TYR A 59 8.74 20.31 5.69
CA TYR A 59 7.54 20.98 5.19
C TYR A 59 7.70 22.50 5.25
N ASP A 60 7.12 23.23 4.29
CA ASP A 60 7.00 24.69 4.36
C ASP A 60 5.82 25.13 5.25
N ILE A 61 4.70 24.40 5.12
CA ILE A 61 3.46 24.66 5.86
C ILE A 61 2.89 23.31 6.33
N LEU A 62 2.74 23.14 7.64
CA LEU A 62 2.03 22.00 8.22
C LEU A 62 0.55 22.34 8.36
N LEU A 63 -0.31 21.55 7.72
CA LEU A 63 -1.75 21.66 7.89
C LEU A 63 -2.20 20.75 9.05
N GLY A 64 -2.67 21.38 10.13
CA GLY A 64 -3.07 20.70 11.36
C GLY A 64 -1.90 20.52 12.35
N GLU A 65 -2.13 19.71 13.37
CA GLU A 65 -1.17 19.52 14.46
C GLU A 65 -0.20 18.36 14.18
N PRO A 66 1.07 18.47 14.61
CA PRO A 66 2.00 17.35 14.61
C PRO A 66 1.45 16.16 15.37
N ARG A 67 1.69 14.96 14.83
CA ARG A 67 1.33 13.69 15.46
C ARG A 67 2.57 12.85 15.74
N PRO A 68 2.64 12.20 16.92
CA PRO A 68 3.69 11.23 17.19
C PRO A 68 3.51 9.98 16.33
N PRO A 69 4.59 9.22 16.08
CA PRO A 69 4.52 7.91 15.43
C PRO A 69 3.46 7.00 16.05
N ALA A 70 2.76 6.26 15.22
CA ALA A 70 1.80 5.25 15.67
C ALA A 70 2.52 3.88 15.72
N PRO A 71 2.66 3.24 16.90
CA PRO A 71 3.56 2.09 17.04
C PRO A 71 2.89 0.73 16.79
N ASN A 72 1.70 0.65 16.19
CA ASN A 72 0.97 -0.63 16.06
C ASN A 72 1.47 -1.47 14.88
N MET A 73 2.72 -1.94 14.96
CA MET A 73 3.34 -2.79 13.94
C MET A 73 2.60 -4.11 13.75
N GLU A 74 2.02 -4.66 14.82
CA GLU A 74 1.23 -5.89 14.76
C GLU A 74 0.05 -5.74 13.79
N ALA A 75 -0.73 -4.65 13.92
CA ALA A 75 -1.86 -4.40 13.03
C ALA A 75 -1.42 -4.22 11.58
N SER A 76 -0.32 -3.51 11.34
CA SER A 76 0.20 -3.23 9.99
C SER A 76 0.81 -4.43 9.30
N GLY A 77 1.47 -5.32 10.05
CA GLY A 77 2.07 -6.55 9.55
C GLY A 77 1.11 -7.72 9.45
N LYS A 78 -0.08 -7.64 10.07
CA LYS A 78 -1.05 -8.75 10.17
C LYS A 78 -1.38 -9.41 8.84
N ASN A 79 -1.66 -8.62 7.80
CA ASN A 79 -2.03 -9.16 6.48
C ASN A 79 -0.87 -9.94 5.84
N ILE A 80 0.35 -9.41 5.97
CA ILE A 80 1.56 -10.03 5.41
C ILE A 80 1.93 -11.28 6.21
N ALA A 81 1.88 -11.22 7.54
CA ALA A 81 2.09 -12.38 8.40
C ALA A 81 1.09 -13.50 8.08
N GLY A 82 -0.18 -13.15 7.86
CA GLY A 82 -1.20 -14.10 7.41
C GLY A 82 -0.87 -14.74 6.06
N LEU A 83 -0.44 -13.94 5.07
CA LEU A 83 -0.01 -14.46 3.78
C LEU A 83 1.25 -15.35 3.91
N LYS A 84 2.24 -14.97 4.72
CA LYS A 84 3.45 -15.75 4.98
C LYS A 84 3.16 -17.08 5.68
N GLY A 85 2.13 -17.11 6.54
CA GLY A 85 1.72 -18.29 7.29
C GLY A 85 1.00 -19.38 6.50
N ILE A 86 0.42 -19.06 5.33
CA ILE A 86 -0.24 -20.05 4.47
C ILE A 86 0.73 -20.68 3.45
N PRO A 87 0.51 -21.94 3.01
CA PRO A 87 1.31 -22.60 2.00
C PRO A 87 1.41 -21.83 0.68
N SER A 88 2.52 -22.00 -0.05
CA SER A 88 2.77 -21.29 -1.31
C SER A 88 1.68 -21.47 -2.36
N ALA A 89 1.14 -22.68 -2.51
CA ALA A 89 0.04 -22.97 -3.44
C ALA A 89 -1.25 -22.23 -3.07
N GLU A 90 -1.58 -22.16 -1.78
CA GLU A 90 -2.76 -21.44 -1.29
C GLU A 90 -2.60 -19.92 -1.44
N ARG A 91 -1.40 -19.40 -1.12
CA ARG A 91 -1.05 -17.99 -1.34
C ARG A 91 -1.14 -17.61 -2.81
N TRP A 92 -0.67 -18.48 -3.69
CA TRP A 92 -0.77 -18.30 -5.14
C TRP A 92 -2.24 -18.29 -5.60
N GLN A 93 -3.08 -19.18 -5.10
CA GLN A 93 -4.51 -19.18 -5.39
C GLN A 93 -5.21 -17.91 -4.88
N SER A 94 -4.84 -17.43 -3.68
CA SER A 94 -5.33 -16.17 -3.14
C SER A 94 -5.01 -15.01 -4.08
N TRP A 95 -3.76 -14.87 -4.52
CA TRP A 95 -3.37 -13.81 -5.48
C TRP A 95 -4.05 -13.93 -6.84
N GLN A 96 -4.22 -15.15 -7.36
CA GLN A 96 -5.01 -15.36 -8.57
C GLN A 96 -6.44 -14.83 -8.42
N ASN A 97 -7.09 -15.13 -7.30
CA ASN A 97 -8.45 -14.68 -7.02
C ASN A 97 -8.53 -13.15 -6.87
N GLU A 98 -7.60 -12.55 -6.13
CA GLU A 98 -7.53 -11.09 -5.93
C GLU A 98 -7.29 -10.36 -7.26
N LEU A 99 -6.31 -10.80 -8.06
CA LEU A 99 -5.94 -10.16 -9.32
C LEU A 99 -6.94 -10.43 -10.46
N SER A 100 -7.76 -11.47 -10.34
CA SER A 100 -8.90 -11.69 -11.24
C SER A 100 -9.98 -10.60 -11.09
N ARG A 101 -10.08 -9.96 -9.92
CA ARG A 101 -11.00 -8.83 -9.70
C ARG A 101 -10.46 -7.49 -10.20
N CYS A 102 -9.18 -7.42 -10.55
CA CYS A 102 -8.55 -6.17 -10.98
C CYS A 102 -9.08 -5.74 -12.36
N ILE A 103 -9.82 -4.63 -12.37
CA ILE A 103 -10.37 -4.00 -13.58
C ILE A 103 -9.35 -3.12 -14.32
N ARG A 104 -8.10 -3.08 -13.84
CA ARG A 104 -7.00 -2.29 -14.40
C ARG A 104 -7.34 -0.81 -14.63
N CYS A 105 -8.00 -0.19 -13.66
CA CYS A 105 -8.31 1.25 -13.67
C CYS A 105 -7.08 2.16 -13.42
N TYR A 106 -5.91 1.57 -13.12
CA TYR A 106 -4.66 2.27 -12.82
C TYR A 106 -4.66 3.29 -11.68
N ALA A 107 -5.73 3.36 -10.86
CA ALA A 107 -5.77 4.25 -9.69
C ALA A 107 -4.56 4.06 -8.76
N CYS A 108 -4.16 2.81 -8.51
CA CYS A 108 -2.99 2.46 -7.71
C CYS A 108 -1.65 2.96 -8.30
N ARG A 109 -1.55 3.10 -9.63
CA ARG A 109 -0.39 3.70 -10.31
C ARG A 109 -0.46 5.23 -10.16
N ASN A 110 -1.59 5.82 -10.49
CA ASN A 110 -1.73 7.28 -10.61
C ASN A 110 -1.68 8.00 -9.25
N VAL A 111 -2.07 7.34 -8.16
CA VAL A 111 -1.92 7.90 -6.80
C VAL A 111 -0.46 7.86 -6.31
N CYS A 112 0.39 7.03 -6.90
CA CYS A 112 1.69 6.72 -6.34
C CYS A 112 2.74 7.79 -6.70
N PRO A 113 3.35 8.47 -5.72
CA PRO A 113 4.34 9.51 -6.01
C PRO A 113 5.63 8.96 -6.64
N ALA A 114 5.92 7.66 -6.49
CA ALA A 114 7.06 7.01 -7.13
C ALA A 114 6.81 6.66 -8.62
N CYS A 115 5.56 6.74 -9.10
CA CYS A 115 5.17 6.38 -10.47
C CYS A 115 5.07 7.61 -11.39
N PHE A 116 6.20 8.28 -11.64
CA PHE A 116 6.29 9.52 -12.44
C PHE A 116 6.94 9.34 -13.82
N CYS A 117 7.15 8.11 -14.28
CA CYS A 117 7.79 7.83 -15.56
C CYS A 117 7.02 8.51 -16.71
N GLN A 118 7.74 9.21 -17.59
CA GLN A 118 7.17 9.82 -18.81
C GLN A 118 6.60 8.77 -19.78
N ARG A 119 7.21 7.58 -19.78
CA ARG A 119 6.85 6.44 -20.61
C ARG A 119 6.63 5.23 -19.71
N CYS A 120 5.46 4.60 -19.78
CA CYS A 120 5.13 3.46 -18.92
C CYS A 120 4.85 2.22 -19.74
N PHE A 121 5.43 1.07 -19.35
CA PHE A 121 5.25 -0.22 -20.05
C PHE A 121 3.78 -0.65 -20.23
N VAL A 122 2.86 -0.11 -19.42
CA VAL A 122 1.42 -0.39 -19.52
C VAL A 122 0.72 0.39 -20.63
N GLU A 123 1.35 1.47 -21.12
CA GLU A 123 0.87 2.33 -22.21
C GLU A 123 1.55 1.97 -23.54
N GLU A 124 2.61 1.15 -23.50
CA GLU A 124 3.36 0.75 -24.68
C GLU A 124 2.66 -0.38 -25.45
N THR A 125 2.50 -0.15 -26.75
CA THR A 125 2.04 -1.18 -27.70
C THR A 125 3.21 -1.93 -28.34
N GLU A 126 4.42 -1.36 -28.34
CA GLU A 126 5.60 -1.92 -29.00
C GLU A 126 6.89 -1.76 -28.16
N PRO A 127 7.44 -2.85 -27.57
CA PRO A 127 6.82 -4.17 -27.43
C PRO A 127 5.64 -4.12 -26.45
N GLN A 128 4.62 -4.95 -26.69
CA GLN A 128 3.48 -5.09 -25.78
C GLN A 128 3.84 -5.96 -24.57
N TRP A 129 3.96 -5.35 -23.39
CA TRP A 129 4.30 -6.04 -22.15
C TRP A 129 3.09 -6.65 -21.43
N VAL A 130 1.93 -6.01 -21.57
CA VAL A 130 0.67 -6.44 -20.95
C VAL A 130 -0.46 -6.35 -21.98
N MET A 131 -1.29 -7.39 -22.05
CA MET A 131 -2.43 -7.41 -22.97
C MET A 131 -3.44 -6.35 -22.57
N PRO A 132 -4.16 -5.66 -23.49
CA PRO A 132 -5.13 -4.63 -23.13
C PRO A 132 -6.32 -5.16 -22.33
N MET A 133 -6.66 -6.44 -22.51
CA MET A 133 -7.69 -7.14 -21.74
C MET A 133 -7.17 -7.48 -20.32
N PRO A 134 -7.90 -7.15 -19.24
CA PRO A 134 -7.52 -7.48 -17.87
C PRO A 134 -7.76 -8.96 -17.59
N ARG A 135 -6.74 -9.79 -17.79
CA ARG A 135 -6.65 -11.16 -17.26
C ARG A 135 -5.79 -11.17 -16.00
N TRP A 136 -6.01 -12.13 -15.12
CA TRP A 136 -5.29 -12.20 -13.85
C TRP A 136 -3.77 -12.32 -14.06
N GLN A 137 -3.32 -13.01 -15.11
CA GLN A 137 -1.90 -13.14 -15.46
C GLN A 137 -1.28 -11.80 -15.84
N ASP A 138 -1.93 -11.03 -16.72
CA ASP A 138 -1.47 -9.70 -17.10
C ASP A 138 -1.52 -8.72 -15.93
N ASN A 139 -2.53 -8.84 -15.07
CA ASN A 139 -2.63 -8.04 -13.84
C ASN A 139 -1.52 -8.39 -12.84
N LEU A 140 -1.12 -9.66 -12.77
CA LEU A 140 0.04 -10.10 -12.00
C LEU A 140 1.33 -9.49 -12.55
N ILE A 141 1.58 -9.60 -13.86
CA ILE A 141 2.74 -9.00 -14.51
C ILE A 141 2.79 -7.48 -14.26
N PHE A 142 1.66 -6.80 -14.42
CA PHE A 142 1.56 -5.37 -14.10
C PHE A 142 2.00 -5.06 -12.66
N GLN A 143 1.46 -5.78 -11.67
CA GLN A 143 1.79 -5.52 -10.27
C GLN A 143 3.23 -5.89 -9.93
N ILE A 144 3.77 -7.00 -10.44
CA ILE A 144 5.16 -7.41 -10.23
C ILE A 144 6.13 -6.38 -10.83
N VAL A 145 5.96 -6.04 -12.11
CA VAL A 145 6.86 -5.09 -12.79
C VAL A 145 6.79 -3.72 -12.12
N ARG A 146 5.58 -3.25 -11.77
CA ARG A 146 5.42 -1.99 -11.03
C ARG A 146 6.16 -2.04 -9.68
N ASN A 147 6.01 -3.13 -8.94
CA ASN A 147 6.63 -3.31 -7.63
C ASN A 147 8.16 -3.29 -7.72
N ILE A 148 8.73 -3.96 -8.71
CA ILE A 148 10.17 -3.91 -9.02
C ILE A 148 10.61 -2.49 -9.39
N HIS A 149 9.87 -1.80 -10.28
CA HIS A 149 10.22 -0.43 -10.68
C HIS A 149 10.28 0.54 -9.50
N VAL A 150 9.45 0.36 -8.47
CA VAL A 150 9.42 1.23 -7.28
C VAL A 150 10.22 0.69 -6.09
N ALA A 151 10.99 -0.38 -6.27
CA ALA A 151 11.92 -0.87 -5.24
C ALA A 151 12.90 0.25 -4.86
N GLY A 152 13.14 0.45 -3.56
CA GLY A 152 13.93 1.58 -3.04
C GLY A 152 13.30 2.97 -3.21
N ARG A 153 12.05 3.06 -3.69
CA ARG A 153 11.29 4.33 -3.79
C ARG A 153 9.96 4.29 -3.06
N CYS A 154 9.41 3.10 -2.83
CA CYS A 154 8.21 2.90 -2.01
C CYS A 154 8.48 3.35 -0.56
N THR A 155 7.58 4.14 0.02
CA THR A 155 7.61 4.60 1.41
C THR A 155 6.58 3.88 2.29
N ASP A 156 5.97 2.81 1.78
CA ASP A 156 4.90 2.05 2.44
C ASP A 156 3.67 2.90 2.87
N CYS A 157 3.37 3.97 2.13
CA CYS A 157 2.22 4.84 2.44
C CYS A 157 0.83 4.17 2.29
N GLY A 158 0.74 2.98 1.67
CA GLY A 158 -0.52 2.24 1.54
C GLY A 158 -1.55 2.83 0.56
N GLU A 159 -1.25 3.94 -0.10
CA GLU A 159 -2.18 4.65 -0.99
C GLU A 159 -2.66 3.78 -2.16
N CYS A 160 -1.81 2.90 -2.68
CA CYS A 160 -2.17 1.98 -3.77
C CYS A 160 -3.32 1.03 -3.42
N GLU A 161 -3.40 0.59 -2.16
CA GLU A 161 -4.51 -0.21 -1.62
C GLU A 161 -5.72 0.65 -1.32
N ARG A 162 -5.51 1.82 -0.69
CA ARG A 162 -6.58 2.77 -0.31
C ARG A 162 -7.45 3.18 -1.50
N VAL A 163 -6.86 3.41 -2.67
CA VAL A 163 -7.59 3.86 -3.86
C VAL A 163 -8.15 2.71 -4.70
N CYS A 164 -7.92 1.46 -4.34
CA CYS A 164 -8.38 0.32 -5.12
C CYS A 164 -9.91 0.18 -4.99
N PRO A 165 -10.70 0.37 -6.07
CA PRO A 165 -12.16 0.31 -5.98
C PRO A 165 -12.69 -1.11 -5.67
N VAL A 166 -11.86 -2.13 -5.88
CA VAL A 166 -12.18 -3.56 -5.65
C VAL A 166 -11.43 -4.15 -4.45
N ASN A 167 -10.87 -3.28 -3.59
CA ASN A 167 -10.24 -3.60 -2.31
C ASN A 167 -9.17 -4.72 -2.39
N ILE A 168 -8.36 -4.75 -3.47
CA ILE A 168 -7.23 -5.67 -3.57
C ILE A 168 -6.16 -5.24 -2.55
N PRO A 169 -5.59 -6.15 -1.75
CA PRO A 169 -4.62 -5.82 -0.70
C PRO A 169 -3.22 -5.54 -1.28
N LEU A 170 -3.12 -4.56 -2.18
CA LEU A 170 -1.91 -4.23 -2.94
C LEU A 170 -0.74 -3.84 -2.04
N ARG A 171 -1.01 -3.31 -0.84
CA ARG A 171 0.05 -2.94 0.09
C ARG A 171 0.87 -4.15 0.50
N SER A 172 0.27 -5.33 0.62
CA SER A 172 0.99 -6.56 0.98
C SER A 172 2.15 -6.86 0.03
N LEU A 173 1.99 -6.59 -1.27
CA LEU A 173 3.07 -6.75 -2.26
C LEU A 173 4.15 -5.67 -2.10
N THR A 174 3.74 -4.41 -1.95
CA THR A 174 4.70 -3.29 -1.85
C THR A 174 5.44 -3.26 -0.54
N ARG A 175 4.82 -3.71 0.53
CA ARG A 175 5.43 -3.79 1.84
C ARG A 175 6.44 -4.93 1.91
N GLU A 176 6.15 -6.09 1.31
CA GLU A 176 7.13 -7.17 1.22
C GLU A 176 8.40 -6.70 0.50
N MET A 177 8.27 -6.01 -0.63
CA MET A 177 9.42 -5.44 -1.34
C MET A 177 10.14 -4.36 -0.53
N TYR A 178 9.40 -3.51 0.18
CA TYR A 178 9.97 -2.52 1.08
C TYR A 178 10.80 -3.18 2.20
N ASP A 179 10.28 -4.25 2.81
CA ASP A 179 10.98 -4.98 3.86
C ASP A 179 12.22 -5.70 3.29
N ILE A 180 12.12 -6.34 2.11
CA ILE A 180 13.28 -6.94 1.41
C ILE A 180 14.37 -5.89 1.16
N VAL A 181 14.01 -4.69 0.70
CA VAL A 181 14.97 -3.61 0.47
C VAL A 181 15.65 -3.17 1.76
N GLY A 182 14.88 -3.00 2.84
CA GLY A 182 15.44 -2.64 4.14
C GLY A 182 16.32 -3.74 4.74
N GLU A 183 15.98 -5.01 4.53
CA GLU A 183 16.76 -6.15 5.01
C GLU A 183 18.08 -6.30 4.26
N LEU A 184 18.05 -6.26 2.93
CA LEU A 184 19.22 -6.50 2.07
C LEU A 184 20.17 -5.29 2.00
N PHE A 185 19.63 -4.08 1.86
CA PHE A 185 20.42 -2.88 1.54
C PHE A 185 20.45 -1.85 2.66
N LYS A 186 19.80 -2.14 3.81
CA LYS A 186 19.64 -1.19 4.94
C LYS A 186 19.10 0.17 4.51
N PHE A 187 18.33 0.19 3.43
CA PHE A 187 17.88 1.40 2.76
C PHE A 187 16.42 1.69 3.09
N LYS A 188 16.11 2.96 3.42
CA LYS A 188 14.74 3.43 3.64
C LYS A 188 14.45 4.65 2.77
N SER A 189 13.46 4.51 1.89
CA SER A 189 13.07 5.55 0.94
C SER A 189 12.59 6.81 1.65
N GLY A 190 13.05 7.97 1.17
CA GLY A 190 12.53 9.29 1.61
C GLY A 190 13.02 9.77 2.97
N MET A 191 14.11 9.19 3.50
CA MET A 191 14.69 9.60 4.79
C MET A 191 15.77 10.69 4.67
N ASP A 192 16.53 10.67 3.58
CA ASP A 192 17.60 11.63 3.30
C ASP A 192 17.51 12.02 1.82
N LYS A 193 17.51 13.33 1.55
CA LYS A 193 17.43 13.90 0.21
C LYS A 193 18.78 13.93 -0.51
N GLU A 194 19.87 13.90 0.24
CA GLU A 194 21.23 13.89 -0.30
C GLU A 194 21.75 12.46 -0.53
N ALA A 195 21.04 11.46 0.01
CA ALA A 195 21.34 10.06 -0.22
C ALA A 195 21.14 9.69 -1.71
N LEU A 196 22.07 8.89 -2.23
CA LEU A 196 21.95 8.37 -3.59
C LEU A 196 20.75 7.39 -3.67
N PRO A 197 20.00 7.39 -4.78
CA PRO A 197 18.98 6.38 -5.01
C PRO A 197 19.56 4.97 -4.95
N LEU A 198 18.86 4.04 -4.29
CA LEU A 198 19.31 2.66 -4.09
C LEU A 198 19.87 2.02 -5.38
N MET A 199 19.14 2.10 -6.49
CA MET A 199 19.53 1.45 -7.76
C MET A 199 20.72 2.10 -8.47
N THR A 200 21.29 3.16 -7.91
CA THR A 200 22.46 3.86 -8.45
C THR A 200 23.68 3.78 -7.51
N HIS A 201 23.51 3.10 -6.38
CA HIS A 201 24.52 2.94 -5.34
C HIS A 201 24.80 1.44 -5.13
N TYR A 202 26.01 1.13 -4.71
CA TYR A 202 26.45 -0.22 -4.42
C TYR A 202 27.46 -0.16 -3.27
N GLU A 203 27.20 -0.92 -2.22
CA GLU A 203 28.16 -1.15 -1.13
C GLU A 203 28.76 -2.55 -1.27
N GLN A 204 30.07 -2.69 -1.01
CA GLN A 204 30.77 -3.96 -1.23
C GLN A 204 30.21 -5.06 -0.31
N GLU A 205 29.82 -4.69 0.90
CA GLU A 205 29.20 -5.51 1.92
C GLU A 205 27.86 -6.14 1.45
N GLU A 206 27.18 -5.53 0.47
CA GLU A 206 25.92 -6.05 -0.11
C GLU A 206 26.14 -7.28 -1.02
N ALA A 207 27.35 -7.47 -1.55
CA ALA A 207 27.64 -8.60 -2.45
C ALA A 207 28.06 -9.89 -1.72
N GLU A 208 28.35 -9.82 -0.41
CA GLU A 208 29.01 -10.92 0.30
C GLU A 208 28.12 -12.17 0.49
N ASP A 209 26.79 -12.01 0.49
CA ASP A 209 25.84 -13.13 0.65
C ASP A 209 25.30 -13.70 -0.69
N PHE A 210 25.58 -13.08 -1.84
CA PHE A 210 25.05 -13.51 -3.14
C PHE A 210 25.87 -14.65 -3.80
N PHE A 211 27.13 -14.84 -3.40
CA PHE A 211 28.07 -15.83 -3.97
C PHE A 211 28.37 -17.04 -3.07
N ARG A 212 27.44 -17.43 -2.20
CA ARG A 212 27.57 -18.64 -1.37
C ARG A 212 27.14 -19.92 -2.10
#